data_AF-A0A2I1FRS3-F1
#
_entry.id   AF-A0A2I1FRS3-F1
#
_cell.length_a   1.000
_cell.length_b   1.000
_cell.length_c   1.000
_cell.angle_alpha   90.00
_cell.angle_beta   90.00
_cell.angle_gamma   90.00
#
_symmetry.space_group_name_H-M   'P 1'
#
loop_
_entity.id
_entity.type
_entity.pdbx_description
1 polymer ?
#
loop_
_entity_poly.entity_id
_entity_poly.type
_entity_poly.pdbx_seq_one_letter_code
_entity_poly.pdbx_strand_id
1 'polypeptide(L)'
;MEEKDMSLETAEGESANFRKPSNENSAKRVNWKELLEEIKPIEKPIQLLKRPTYVLNILYNNFGIYLSKRLQKNKTMYNLWQVAGGKVENHESSLQAVLRETKEEIALDIKKDECVFLFNDPAFNCD
;
A
#
# COMPACT_ATOMS: atom_id res chain seq x y z
N MET A 1 -24.84 43.10 -20.18
CA MET A 1 -24.86 44.01 -21.34
C MET A 1 -23.41 44.37 -21.61
N GLU A 2 -22.75 43.89 -22.66
CA GLU A 2 -23.23 43.56 -24.01
C GLU A 2 -22.92 42.11 -24.41
N GLU A 3 -23.89 41.53 -25.12
CA GLU A 3 -23.81 40.29 -25.88
C GLU A 3 -22.94 40.51 -27.12
N LYS A 4 -22.27 39.45 -27.61
CA LYS A 4 -21.76 39.41 -28.98
C LYS A 4 -22.28 38.17 -29.69
N ASP A 5 -22.68 38.43 -30.91
CA ASP A 5 -23.61 37.68 -31.72
C ASP A 5 -23.17 36.28 -32.14
N MET A 6 -24.21 35.44 -32.22
CA MET A 6 -24.31 34.16 -32.88
C MET A 6 -24.41 34.38 -34.40
N SER A 7 -23.63 33.64 -35.18
CA SER A 7 -23.90 33.42 -36.60
C SER A 7 -23.50 32.00 -36.98
N LEU A 8 -24.52 31.24 -37.36
CA LEU A 8 -24.50 29.88 -37.87
C LEU A 8 -24.07 29.90 -39.33
N GLU A 9 -23.19 28.98 -39.74
CA GLU A 9 -23.18 28.48 -41.12
C GLU A 9 -22.99 26.96 -41.11
N THR A 10 -23.98 26.30 -41.71
CA THR A 10 -24.14 24.88 -41.93
C THR A 10 -23.33 24.41 -43.13
N ALA A 11 -22.66 23.27 -43.02
CA ALA A 11 -22.24 22.51 -44.19
C ALA A 11 -22.98 21.16 -44.18
N GLU A 12 -23.76 20.96 -45.22
CA GLU A 12 -24.63 19.83 -45.50
C GLU A 12 -23.83 18.53 -45.74
N GLY A 13 -24.53 17.41 -45.60
CA GLY A 13 -23.94 16.10 -45.41
C GLY A 13 -23.48 15.38 -46.67
N GLU A 14 -22.74 14.29 -46.44
CA GLU A 14 -22.63 13.18 -47.36
C GLU A 14 -22.85 11.86 -46.61
N SER A 15 -23.85 11.14 -47.08
CA SER A 15 -24.36 9.87 -46.58
C SER A 15 -23.48 8.67 -46.95
N ALA A 16 -23.21 7.85 -45.95
CA ALA A 16 -23.00 6.40 -45.95
C ALA A 16 -22.34 5.71 -47.18
N ASN A 17 -21.18 5.10 -46.94
CA ASN A 17 -20.78 3.88 -47.63
C ASN A 17 -20.27 2.85 -46.61
N PHE A 18 -21.19 2.07 -46.06
CA PHE A 18 -20.91 0.92 -45.20
C PHE A 18 -20.39 -0.24 -46.07
N ARG A 19 -19.06 -0.32 -46.23
CA ARG A 19 -18.39 -1.48 -46.84
C ARG A 19 -18.16 -2.56 -45.77
N LYS A 20 -18.94 -3.64 -45.81
CA LYS A 20 -18.48 -4.97 -45.35
C LYS A 20 -17.79 -5.62 -46.54
N PRO A 21 -16.52 -6.04 -46.44
CA PRO A 21 -16.20 -7.43 -46.06
C PRO A 21 -14.81 -7.51 -45.36
N SER A 22 -14.24 -8.62 -44.91
CA SER A 22 -14.51 -10.05 -45.02
C SER A 22 -14.12 -10.69 -43.69
N ASN A 23 -14.82 -11.78 -43.36
CA ASN A 23 -14.60 -12.58 -42.18
C ASN A 23 -13.32 -13.42 -42.37
N GLU A 24 -12.15 -12.83 -42.13
CA GLU A 24 -10.87 -13.54 -42.07
C GLU A 24 -10.16 -13.34 -40.72
N ASN A 25 -10.90 -13.50 -39.62
CA ASN A 25 -10.24 -13.99 -38.42
C ASN A 25 -10.05 -15.50 -38.58
N SER A 26 -9.05 -15.87 -39.39
CA SER A 26 -8.43 -17.18 -39.21
C SER A 26 -7.90 -17.18 -37.77
N ALA A 27 -8.60 -17.91 -36.89
CA ALA A 27 -8.12 -18.14 -35.55
C ALA A 27 -6.74 -18.78 -35.70
N LYS A 28 -5.68 -17.98 -35.51
CA LYS A 28 -4.31 -18.48 -35.50
C LYS A 28 -4.29 -19.57 -34.44
N ARG A 29 -4.19 -20.82 -34.90
CA ARG A 29 -4.05 -21.98 -34.03
C ARG A 29 -2.77 -21.76 -33.24
N VAL A 30 -2.92 -21.43 -31.97
CA VAL A 30 -1.79 -21.31 -31.05
C VAL A 30 -1.13 -22.67 -30.97
N ASN A 31 0.08 -22.76 -31.49
CA ASN A 31 0.89 -23.97 -31.41
C ASN A 31 1.59 -23.95 -30.06
N TRP A 32 1.01 -24.65 -29.07
CA TRP A 32 1.55 -24.75 -27.70
C TRP A 32 2.95 -25.38 -27.59
N LYS A 33 3.56 -25.78 -28.72
CA LYS A 33 4.93 -26.31 -28.79
C LYS A 33 6.00 -25.27 -29.11
N GLU A 34 5.65 -24.01 -29.38
CA GLU A 34 6.65 -22.95 -29.25
C GLU A 34 6.98 -22.84 -27.77
N LEU A 35 8.09 -23.48 -27.42
CA LEU A 35 8.72 -23.43 -26.11
C LEU A 35 8.66 -21.98 -25.66
N LEU A 36 7.98 -21.77 -24.52
CA LEU A 36 8.11 -20.62 -23.64
C LEU A 36 9.49 -20.00 -23.87
N GLU A 37 9.56 -18.97 -24.71
CA GLU A 37 10.75 -18.13 -24.79
C GLU A 37 11.06 -17.80 -23.35
N GLU A 38 12.23 -18.27 -22.92
CA GLU A 38 12.60 -18.49 -21.54
C GLU A 38 11.87 -17.49 -20.65
N ILE A 39 10.99 -17.99 -19.78
CA ILE A 39 10.60 -17.21 -18.62
C ILE A 39 11.92 -16.99 -17.89
N LYS A 40 12.61 -15.88 -18.21
CA LYS A 40 13.77 -15.46 -17.49
C LYS A 40 13.28 -15.38 -16.05
N PRO A 41 13.86 -16.16 -15.13
CA PRO A 41 13.53 -16.01 -13.73
C PRO A 41 13.67 -14.51 -13.44
N ILE A 42 12.64 -13.92 -12.85
CA ILE A 42 12.80 -12.58 -12.29
C ILE A 42 13.93 -12.75 -11.27
N GLU A 43 15.14 -12.32 -11.62
CA GLU A 43 16.39 -12.68 -10.91
C GLU A 43 16.44 -12.16 -9.47
N LYS A 44 15.46 -11.34 -9.08
CA LYS A 44 15.11 -11.13 -7.70
C LYS A 44 13.64 -11.48 -7.53
N PRO A 45 13.28 -12.66 -6.97
CA PRO A 45 11.96 -12.76 -6.38
C PRO A 45 11.81 -11.52 -5.51
N ILE A 46 10.66 -10.82 -5.61
CA ILE A 46 10.22 -9.83 -4.63
C ILE A 46 10.74 -10.35 -3.31
N GLN A 47 11.76 -9.70 -2.73
CA GLN A 47 12.37 -10.20 -1.50
C GLN A 47 11.17 -10.42 -0.60
N LEU A 48 10.86 -11.68 -0.30
CA LEU A 48 9.62 -12.05 0.35
C LEU A 48 9.68 -11.28 1.65
N LEU A 49 8.99 -10.12 1.72
CA LEU A 49 9.31 -9.08 2.70
C LEU A 49 9.22 -9.80 4.02
N LYS A 50 10.37 -9.95 4.69
CA LYS A 50 10.43 -10.72 5.93
C LYS A 50 9.34 -10.11 6.81
N ARG A 51 8.50 -10.96 7.40
CA ARG A 51 7.47 -10.45 8.28
C ARG A 51 8.15 -9.56 9.33
N PRO A 52 7.64 -8.35 9.56
CA PRO A 52 8.23 -7.44 10.51
C PRO A 52 8.29 -8.13 11.86
N THR A 53 9.42 -7.96 12.54
CA THR A 53 9.64 -8.53 13.87
C THR A 53 9.19 -7.57 14.95
N TYR A 54 9.14 -6.27 14.63
CA TYR A 54 8.76 -5.20 15.55
C TYR A 54 7.84 -4.19 14.88
N VAL A 55 7.10 -3.47 15.71
CA VAL A 55 6.28 -2.31 15.34
C VAL A 55 6.55 -1.14 16.27
N LEU A 56 6.50 0.08 15.74
CA LEU A 56 6.48 1.31 16.52
C LEU A 56 5.23 2.14 16.19
N ASN A 57 4.63 2.76 17.22
CA ASN A 57 3.49 3.66 17.07
C ASN A 57 3.86 5.10 17.46
N ILE A 58 3.91 5.99 16.47
CA ILE A 58 4.15 7.41 16.73
C ILE A 58 2.82 8.11 16.98
N LEU A 59 2.45 8.24 18.24
CA LEU A 59 1.30 9.04 18.66
C LEU A 59 1.69 10.51 18.75
N TYR A 60 0.93 11.38 18.11
CA TYR A 60 1.20 12.81 18.12
C TYR A 60 -0.08 13.64 18.08
N ASN A 61 0.06 14.90 18.47
CA ASN A 61 -0.95 15.94 18.27
C ASN A 61 -0.25 17.29 17.99
N ASN A 62 -1.01 18.38 18.07
CA ASN A 62 -0.50 19.73 17.83
C ASN A 62 0.60 20.18 18.82
N PHE A 63 0.78 19.49 19.95
CA PHE A 63 1.83 19.78 20.93
C PHE A 63 3.12 18.98 20.70
N GLY A 64 3.04 17.83 20.02
CA GLY A 64 4.20 17.00 19.72
C GLY A 64 3.92 15.51 19.82
N ILE A 65 5.00 14.74 19.99
CA ILE A 65 4.99 13.27 20.05
C ILE A 65 4.87 12.82 21.50
N TYR A 66 4.06 11.80 21.74
CA TYR A 66 3.94 11.14 23.03
C TYR A 66 5.02 10.08 23.22
N LEU A 67 5.67 10.13 24.37
CA LEU A 67 6.66 9.14 24.80
C LEU A 67 6.29 8.62 26.18
N SER A 68 6.52 7.35 26.43
CA SER A 68 6.42 6.71 27.74
C SER A 68 7.82 6.38 28.26
N LYS A 69 8.00 6.39 29.58
CA LYS A 69 9.26 5.97 30.21
C LYS A 69 9.14 4.54 30.68
N ARG A 70 10.05 3.66 30.26
CA ARG A 70 10.00 2.25 30.67
C ARG A 70 10.46 2.08 32.11
N LEU A 71 9.56 1.61 32.98
CA LEU A 71 9.85 1.44 34.42
C LEU A 71 10.18 -0.01 34.83
N GLN A 72 10.07 -0.97 33.91
CA GLN A 72 10.32 -2.38 34.17
C GLN A 72 11.83 -2.69 34.15
N LYS A 73 12.43 -2.87 35.33
CA LYS A 73 13.89 -3.06 35.52
C LYS A 73 14.48 -4.27 34.78
N ASN A 74 13.69 -5.31 34.57
CA ASN A 74 14.10 -6.57 33.94
C ASN A 74 13.94 -6.59 32.42
N LYS A 75 13.48 -5.49 31.82
CA LYS A 75 13.29 -5.37 30.37
C LYS A 75 14.39 -4.51 29.76
N THR A 76 14.65 -4.72 28.48
CA THR A 76 15.58 -3.88 27.71
C THR A 76 15.13 -2.42 27.75
N MET A 77 16.08 -1.49 27.64
CA MET A 77 15.82 -0.05 27.60
C MET A 77 15.10 0.49 28.86
N TYR A 78 15.33 -0.14 30.02
CA TYR A 78 14.88 0.37 31.31
C TYR A 78 15.32 1.84 31.51
N ASN A 79 14.39 2.66 32.00
CA ASN A 79 14.59 4.08 32.31
C ASN A 79 14.82 4.98 31.09
N LEU A 80 14.57 4.49 29.86
CA LEU A 80 14.58 5.28 28.63
C LEU A 80 13.17 5.72 28.21
N TRP A 81 13.10 6.81 27.46
CA TRP A 81 11.88 7.28 26.80
C TRP A 81 11.69 6.56 25.48
N GLN A 82 10.47 6.11 25.21
CA GLN A 82 10.13 5.27 24.08
C GLN A 82 8.75 5.62 23.56
N VAL A 83 8.53 5.38 22.27
CA VAL A 83 7.18 5.33 21.71
C VAL A 83 6.54 3.98 22.04
N ALA A 84 5.22 3.89 21.96
CA ALA A 84 4.52 2.62 22.15
C ALA A 84 4.89 1.65 21.03
N GLY A 85 5.04 0.38 21.36
CA GLY A 85 5.38 -0.62 20.35
C GLY A 85 6.06 -1.84 20.94
N GLY A 86 6.32 -2.81 20.09
CA GLY A 86 6.80 -4.10 20.57
C GLY A 86 6.98 -5.11 19.47
N LYS A 87 7.10 -6.36 19.90
CA LYS A 87 7.33 -7.48 19.00
C LYS A 87 6.03 -7.85 18.31
N VAL A 88 6.10 -8.15 17.02
CA VAL A 88 4.98 -8.76 16.30
C VAL A 88 4.92 -10.25 16.68
N GLU A 89 3.78 -10.70 17.19
CA GLU A 89 3.60 -12.08 17.60
C GLU A 89 3.27 -13.01 16.41
N ASN A 90 3.39 -14.32 16.63
CA ASN A 90 3.08 -15.29 15.58
C ASN A 90 1.61 -15.17 15.15
N HIS A 91 1.38 -15.12 13.83
CA HIS A 91 0.07 -14.96 13.19
C HIS A 91 -0.58 -13.58 13.38
N GLU A 92 0.18 -12.59 13.86
CA GLU A 92 -0.24 -11.20 13.97
C GLU A 92 0.26 -10.38 12.76
N SER A 93 -0.54 -9.43 12.28
CA SER A 93 -0.09 -8.39 11.35
C SER A 93 0.46 -7.18 12.11
N SER A 94 1.26 -6.34 11.45
CA SER A 94 1.80 -5.11 12.07
C SER A 94 0.70 -4.22 12.65
N LEU A 95 -0.42 -4.09 11.94
CA LEU A 95 -1.57 -3.34 12.42
C LEU A 95 -2.22 -4.00 13.65
N GLN A 96 -2.28 -5.31 13.74
CA GLN A 96 -2.80 -5.97 14.95
C GLN A 96 -1.84 -5.77 16.13
N ALA A 97 -0.54 -5.94 15.89
CA ALA A 97 0.51 -5.77 16.90
C ALA A 97 0.52 -4.35 17.46
N VAL A 98 0.45 -3.33 16.60
CA VAL A 98 0.50 -1.94 17.05
C VAL A 98 -0.73 -1.58 17.90
N LEU A 99 -1.91 -2.09 17.56
CA LEU A 99 -3.13 -1.89 18.34
C LEU A 99 -3.05 -2.56 19.72
N ARG A 100 -2.57 -3.81 19.76
CA ARG A 100 -2.38 -4.56 21.00
C ARG A 100 -1.35 -3.88 21.91
N GLU A 101 -0.15 -3.60 21.40
CA GLU A 101 0.94 -2.98 22.17
C GLU A 101 0.53 -1.59 22.69
N THR A 102 -0.13 -0.77 21.86
CA THR A 102 -0.62 0.55 22.30
C THR A 102 -1.62 0.42 23.46
N LYS A 103 -2.54 -0.54 23.38
CA LYS A 103 -3.51 -0.80 24.45
C LYS A 103 -2.84 -1.34 25.71
N GLU A 104 -1.88 -2.26 25.58
CA GLU A 104 -1.17 -2.88 26.70
C GLU A 104 -0.24 -1.89 27.43
N GLU A 105 0.49 -1.05 26.70
CA GLU A 105 1.51 -0.16 27.29
C GLU A 105 0.93 1.16 27.83
N ILE A 106 -0.10 1.72 27.18
CA ILE A 106 -0.62 3.05 27.53
C ILE A 106 -2.14 3.13 27.69
N ALA A 107 -2.85 1.99 27.63
CA ALA A 107 -4.31 1.91 27.81
C ALA A 107 -5.14 2.74 26.83
N LEU A 108 -4.58 3.04 25.64
CA LEU A 108 -5.27 3.76 24.59
C LEU A 108 -5.85 2.78 23.56
N ASP A 109 -7.15 2.88 23.31
CA ASP A 109 -7.86 2.12 22.28
C ASP A 109 -7.96 2.99 21.02
N ILE A 110 -7.09 2.75 20.04
CA ILE A 110 -7.08 3.47 18.76
C ILE A 110 -7.77 2.63 17.69
N LYS A 111 -8.39 3.28 16.71
CA LYS A 111 -9.05 2.57 15.62
C LYS A 111 -8.09 2.27 14.48
N LYS A 112 -8.37 1.20 13.74
CA LYS A 112 -7.56 0.76 12.59
C LYS A 112 -7.42 1.84 11.52
N ASP A 113 -8.47 2.61 11.29
CA ASP A 113 -8.56 3.69 10.30
C ASP A 113 -7.79 4.95 10.73
N GLU A 114 -7.40 5.06 11.99
CA GLU A 114 -6.56 6.15 12.51
C GLU A 114 -5.06 5.84 12.35
N CYS A 115 -4.71 4.59 12.09
CA CYS A 115 -3.33 4.16 11.88
C CYS A 115 -2.88 4.37 10.42
N VAL A 116 -1.78 5.09 10.23
CA VAL A 116 -1.16 5.28 8.92
C VAL A 116 0.20 4.58 8.90
N PHE A 117 0.40 3.65 7.98
CA PHE A 117 1.70 3.01 7.78
C PHE A 117 2.69 4.02 7.16
N LEU A 118 3.90 4.11 7.73
CA LEU A 118 4.90 5.07 7.28
C LEU A 118 5.96 4.40 6.39
N PHE A 119 6.76 3.49 6.94
CA PHE A 119 7.73 2.68 6.21
C PHE A 119 8.18 1.48 7.07
N ASN A 120 8.86 0.52 6.46
CA ASN A 120 9.59 -0.53 7.18
C ASN A 120 11.09 -0.20 7.16
N ASP A 121 11.75 -0.26 8.32
CA ASP A 121 13.20 -0.24 8.39
C ASP A 121 13.76 -1.65 8.16
N PRO A 122 14.41 -1.93 7.02
CA PRO A 122 14.89 -3.28 6.71
C PRO A 122 16.08 -3.70 7.57
N ALA A 123 16.83 -2.77 8.18
CA ALA A 123 17.97 -3.08 9.03
C ALA A 123 17.51 -3.68 10.37
N PHE A 124 16.37 -3.21 10.88
CA PHE A 124 15.78 -3.67 12.14
C PHE A 124 14.55 -4.58 11.93
N ASN A 125 14.08 -4.70 10.69
CA ASN A 125 12.84 -5.39 10.33
C ASN A 125 11.66 -4.89 11.19
N CYS A 126 11.52 -3.57 11.25
CA CYS A 126 10.55 -2.88 12.08
C CYS A 126 9.61 -2.06 11.19
N ASP A 127 8.32 -2.26 11.41
CA ASP A 127 7.26 -1.42 10.84
C ASP A 127 6.95 -0.21 11.72
#